data_AF-A0A378JD16-F1
#
_entry.id   AF-A0A378JD16-F1
#
_cell.length_a   1.000
_cell.length_b   1.000
_cell.length_c   1.000
_cell.angle_alpha   90.00
_cell.angle_beta   90.00
_cell.angle_gamma   90.00
#
_symmetry.space_group_name_H-M   'P 1'
#
loop_
_entity.id
_entity.type
_entity.pdbx_description
1 polymer ?
#
loop_
_entity_poly.entity_id
_entity_poly.type
_entity_poly.pdbx_seq_one_letter_code
_entity_poly.pdbx_strand_id
1 'polypeptide(L)'
;MKKIITALLILLTLAQSSYANSSDFTQELITQLLERNMKNFSGFEHQYFGDQINLRFYDSNPDKLLHLPNGLMLTYGQIVMLAGDLFGDPQHPISTCTVSKRKECFNLQFYALAGDKDNSNCQKPRIQAENLIKHHEQIVQLLMDWRSQGKSDSEFYKEYGSTINKKLNRLTCGGSFISDYIPFGNYLKLSEVNFDHYQPDSLIAYEIGHQVALDTAILGYQQKIKGNVIKAEQLLELAYAQNAFANHFLSDSFASGHIRTPRREIEKQVFLPSILNLLLANLMHDEDNRLGVNVVNQEGTFWTAYGDNYLFKEEAEVQRIILLQAMQHSADSIYAAFESGNFPEHFSELKLIPLYEEVEQLNQTSPLFKVDHGILLKRKDGHDPYNFEWTENWSGLITLLELKL
;
A
#
# COMPACT_ATOMS: atom_id res chain seq x y z
N MET A 1 -24.01 25.30 6.01
CA MET A 1 -23.17 25.06 4.81
C MET A 1 -22.69 26.35 4.16
N LYS A 2 -23.53 27.17 3.49
CA LYS A 2 -23.07 28.41 2.83
C LYS A 2 -22.49 29.51 3.75
N LYS A 3 -22.77 29.53 5.06
CA LYS A 3 -22.28 30.60 5.96
C LYS A 3 -20.95 30.31 6.66
N ILE A 4 -20.57 29.04 6.79
CA ILE A 4 -19.28 28.62 7.38
C ILE A 4 -18.19 28.64 6.31
N ILE A 5 -18.54 28.23 5.09
CA ILE A 5 -17.65 28.27 3.91
C ILE A 5 -17.24 29.72 3.59
N THR A 6 -18.17 30.69 3.66
CA THR A 6 -17.85 32.10 3.36
C THR A 6 -17.03 32.78 4.46
N ALA A 7 -17.16 32.36 5.73
CA ALA A 7 -16.41 32.96 6.83
C ALA A 7 -14.94 32.49 6.84
N LEU A 8 -14.66 31.24 6.45
CA LEU A 8 -13.29 30.76 6.29
C LEU A 8 -12.61 31.32 5.03
N LEU A 9 -13.33 31.45 3.91
CA LEU A 9 -12.74 31.98 2.67
C LEU A 9 -12.28 33.45 2.81
N ILE A 10 -13.00 34.28 3.58
CA ILE A 10 -12.64 35.71 3.75
C ILE A 10 -11.42 35.90 4.66
N LEU A 11 -11.16 34.97 5.58
CA LEU A 11 -9.96 35.00 6.44
C LEU A 11 -8.72 34.41 5.75
N LEU A 12 -8.88 33.45 4.83
CA LEU A 12 -7.76 32.84 4.11
C LEU A 12 -7.29 33.63 2.87
N THR A 13 -8.10 34.52 2.30
CA THR A 13 -7.65 35.38 1.19
C THR A 13 -6.70 36.51 1.60
N LEU A 14 -6.43 36.69 2.90
CA LEU A 14 -5.49 37.70 3.40
C LEU A 14 -4.19 37.12 4.00
N ALA A 15 -4.02 35.80 4.01
CA ALA A 15 -2.80 35.13 4.43
C ALA A 15 -2.08 34.53 3.21
N GLN A 16 -1.60 35.40 2.31
CA GLN A 16 -0.47 35.02 1.47
C GLN A 16 0.72 34.78 2.41
N SER A 17 1.28 33.57 2.36
CA SER A 17 2.45 33.11 3.10
C SER A 17 2.35 33.16 4.62
N SER A 18 2.11 32.02 5.28
CA SER A 18 2.87 31.52 6.45
C SER A 18 2.12 30.42 7.23
N TYR A 19 2.76 29.25 7.31
CA TYR A 19 2.70 28.23 8.36
C TYR A 19 1.35 28.01 9.07
N ALA A 20 0.51 27.13 8.53
CA ALA A 20 -0.51 26.46 9.33
C ALA A 20 0.19 25.38 10.18
N ASN A 21 0.14 25.50 11.51
CA ASN A 21 0.61 24.45 12.41
C ASN A 21 -0.46 23.36 12.54
N SER A 22 -0.08 22.15 12.93
CA SER A 22 -1.03 21.04 13.16
C SER A 22 -2.11 21.36 14.21
N SER A 23 -1.92 22.39 15.03
CA SER A 23 -2.88 22.91 16.00
C SER A 23 -4.07 23.68 15.40
N ASP A 24 -4.00 24.06 14.11
CA ASP A 24 -4.99 24.95 13.50
C ASP A 24 -6.19 24.21 12.88
N PHE A 25 -6.11 22.88 12.78
CA PHE A 25 -7.16 22.03 12.25
C PHE A 25 -7.98 21.40 13.37
N THR A 26 -9.29 21.61 13.35
CA THR A 26 -10.18 20.94 14.31
C THR A 26 -10.26 19.44 14.02
N GLN A 27 -10.37 18.62 15.07
CA GLN A 27 -10.60 17.17 14.92
C GLN A 27 -11.85 16.86 14.08
N GLU A 28 -12.85 17.74 14.15
CA GLU A 28 -14.07 17.66 13.34
C GLU A 28 -13.77 17.81 11.85
N LEU A 29 -12.95 18.81 11.46
CA LEU A 29 -12.58 19.01 10.06
C LEU A 29 -11.77 17.83 9.51
N ILE A 30 -10.80 17.33 10.28
CA ILE A 30 -10.02 16.14 9.89
C ILE A 30 -10.93 14.93 9.69
N THR A 31 -11.86 14.69 10.64
CA THR A 31 -12.82 13.58 10.54
C THR A 31 -13.69 13.70 9.29
N GLN A 32 -14.22 14.89 9.00
CA GLN A 32 -15.04 15.12 7.80
C GLN A 32 -14.25 14.91 6.50
N LEU A 33 -12.98 15.33 6.46
CA LEU A 33 -12.12 15.13 5.29
C LEU A 33 -11.75 13.65 5.09
N LEU A 34 -11.47 12.92 6.17
CA LEU A 34 -11.25 11.47 6.13
C LEU A 34 -12.48 10.73 5.60
N GLU A 35 -13.66 11.00 6.14
CA GLU A 35 -14.91 10.38 5.69
C GLU A 35 -15.22 10.65 4.22
N ARG A 36 -14.85 11.84 3.74
CA ARG A 36 -15.10 12.26 2.36
C ARG A 36 -14.11 11.64 1.38
N ASN A 37 -12.83 11.61 1.71
CA ASN A 37 -11.75 11.36 0.75
C ASN A 37 -11.02 10.02 0.94
N MET A 38 -11.10 9.39 2.11
CA MET A 38 -10.49 8.08 2.35
C MET A 38 -11.53 6.98 2.10
N LYS A 39 -11.64 6.53 0.84
CA LYS A 39 -12.68 5.56 0.44
C LYS A 39 -12.18 4.29 -0.23
N ASN A 40 -11.00 4.32 -0.84
CA ASN A 40 -10.60 3.27 -1.80
C ASN A 40 -9.65 2.21 -1.23
N PHE A 41 -9.43 2.16 0.09
CA PHE A 41 -8.63 1.11 0.71
C PHE A 41 -9.18 -0.29 0.40
N SER A 42 -8.34 -1.17 -0.15
CA SER A 42 -8.74 -2.50 -0.58
C SER A 42 -7.67 -3.57 -0.39
N GLY A 43 -7.80 -4.35 0.68
CA GLY A 43 -6.96 -5.54 0.87
C GLY A 43 -7.29 -6.71 -0.06
N PHE A 44 -8.41 -6.66 -0.80
CA PHE A 44 -8.93 -7.84 -1.51
C PHE A 44 -8.03 -8.22 -2.69
N GLU A 45 -7.58 -7.24 -3.46
CA GLU A 45 -6.67 -7.47 -4.60
C GLU A 45 -5.37 -8.14 -4.12
N HIS A 46 -4.74 -7.60 -3.07
CA HIS A 46 -3.56 -8.20 -2.44
C HIS A 46 -3.77 -9.65 -2.01
N GLN A 47 -4.83 -9.92 -1.25
CA GLN A 47 -5.12 -11.27 -0.78
C GLN A 47 -5.37 -12.20 -1.98
N TYR A 48 -6.18 -11.78 -2.95
CA TYR A 48 -6.60 -12.59 -4.09
C TYR A 48 -5.41 -13.04 -4.95
N PHE A 49 -4.47 -12.15 -5.26
CA PHE A 49 -3.28 -12.53 -6.03
C PHE A 49 -2.29 -13.32 -5.18
N GLY A 50 -2.13 -12.98 -3.90
CA GLY A 50 -1.26 -13.72 -2.99
C GLY A 50 -1.73 -15.17 -2.74
N ASP A 51 -3.04 -15.42 -2.64
CA ASP A 51 -3.61 -16.76 -2.45
C ASP A 51 -3.45 -17.66 -3.68
N GLN A 52 -3.16 -17.09 -4.85
CA GLN A 52 -2.88 -17.83 -6.09
C GLN A 52 -1.42 -18.27 -6.23
N ILE A 53 -0.52 -17.76 -5.38
CA ILE A 53 0.89 -18.12 -5.44
C ILE A 53 1.08 -19.58 -5.05
N ASN A 54 1.81 -20.30 -5.89
CA ASN A 54 2.12 -21.70 -5.68
C ASN A 54 3.43 -21.82 -4.92
N LEU A 55 3.32 -22.20 -3.64
CA LEU A 55 4.46 -22.45 -2.78
C LEU A 55 4.92 -23.91 -2.90
N ARG A 56 6.23 -24.09 -2.85
CA ARG A 56 6.86 -25.42 -2.78
C ARG A 56 7.45 -25.61 -1.39
N PHE A 57 7.24 -26.79 -0.85
CA PHE A 57 7.65 -27.17 0.50
C PHE A 57 8.55 -28.41 0.43
N TYR A 58 9.39 -28.60 1.45
CA TYR A 58 10.21 -29.81 1.53
C TYR A 58 9.36 -31.01 1.96
N ASP A 59 8.46 -30.79 2.93
CA ASP A 59 7.43 -31.74 3.36
C ASP A 59 6.04 -31.31 2.85
N SER A 60 5.05 -32.20 2.92
CA SER A 60 3.69 -31.88 2.46
C SER A 60 3.03 -30.83 3.36
N ASN A 61 2.73 -29.65 2.81
CA ASN A 61 1.89 -28.63 3.43
C ASN A 61 0.61 -28.42 2.58
N PRO A 62 -0.41 -29.28 2.74
CA PRO A 62 -1.59 -29.28 1.88
C PRO A 62 -2.45 -28.01 2.05
N ASP A 63 -2.40 -27.41 3.25
CA ASP A 63 -3.18 -26.22 3.59
C ASP A 63 -2.47 -24.91 3.16
N LYS A 64 -1.21 -25.00 2.70
CA LYS A 64 -0.35 -23.87 2.30
C LYS A 64 -0.26 -22.77 3.39
N LEU A 65 -0.37 -23.16 4.66
CA LEU A 65 -0.28 -22.23 5.79
C LEU A 65 1.18 -22.02 6.19
N LEU A 66 1.53 -20.77 6.48
CA LEU A 66 2.85 -20.34 6.92
C LEU A 66 2.82 -20.03 8.42
N HIS A 67 3.71 -20.67 9.19
CA HIS A 67 3.82 -20.48 10.63
C HIS A 67 4.74 -19.29 10.96
N LEU A 68 4.18 -18.27 11.59
CA LEU A 68 4.92 -17.10 12.05
C LEU A 68 5.48 -17.33 13.48
N PRO A 69 6.55 -16.62 13.88
CA PRO A 69 7.17 -16.75 15.20
C PRO A 69 6.24 -16.58 16.41
N ASN A 70 5.19 -15.77 16.30
CA ASN A 70 4.17 -15.56 17.34
C ASN A 70 3.04 -16.62 17.33
N GLY A 71 3.19 -17.67 16.53
CA GLY A 71 2.23 -18.77 16.40
C GLY A 71 0.99 -18.45 15.57
N LEU A 72 0.97 -17.35 14.82
CA LEU A 72 0.02 -17.15 13.73
C LEU A 72 0.27 -18.19 12.63
N MET A 73 -0.81 -18.64 11.99
CA MET A 73 -0.80 -19.49 10.82
C MET A 73 -1.63 -18.80 9.75
N LEU A 74 -0.97 -18.34 8.68
CA LEU A 74 -1.58 -17.49 7.67
C LEU A 74 -1.29 -18.03 6.27
N THR A 75 -2.20 -17.80 5.32
CA THR A 75 -1.88 -18.01 3.89
C THR A 75 -0.90 -16.94 3.41
N TYR A 76 -0.26 -17.19 2.27
CA TYR A 76 0.57 -16.18 1.60
C TYR A 76 -0.23 -14.89 1.35
N GLY A 77 -1.43 -14.99 0.78
CA GLY A 77 -2.29 -13.84 0.49
C GLY A 77 -2.76 -13.07 1.72
N GLN A 78 -3.06 -13.75 2.82
CA GLN A 78 -3.39 -13.06 4.08
C GLN A 78 -2.22 -12.19 4.57
N ILE A 79 -0.97 -12.63 4.39
CA ILE A 79 0.20 -11.82 4.76
C ILE A 79 0.36 -10.64 3.80
N VAL A 80 0.21 -10.84 2.48
CA VAL A 80 0.27 -9.73 1.49
C VAL A 80 -0.76 -8.65 1.83
N MET A 81 -1.98 -9.05 2.21
CA MET A 81 -3.06 -8.13 2.60
C MET A 81 -2.80 -7.37 3.91
N LEU A 82 -2.14 -8.01 4.89
CA LEU A 82 -1.90 -7.41 6.21
C LEU A 82 -0.68 -6.49 6.23
N ALA A 83 0.31 -6.75 5.38
CA ALA A 83 1.57 -6.03 5.32
C ALA A 83 1.39 -4.56 4.89
N GLY A 84 2.25 -3.66 5.37
CA GLY A 84 2.34 -2.26 4.91
C GLY A 84 1.21 -1.36 5.42
N ASP A 85 -0.03 -1.75 5.19
CA ASP A 85 -1.22 -0.95 5.51
C ASP A 85 -1.76 -1.16 6.92
N LEU A 86 -1.80 -2.40 7.38
CA LEU A 86 -2.43 -2.77 8.66
C LEU A 86 -1.37 -3.09 9.72
N PHE A 87 -0.28 -3.73 9.31
CA PHE A 87 0.87 -4.04 10.13
C PHE A 87 2.13 -3.42 9.58
N GLY A 88 2.86 -2.74 10.47
CA GLY A 88 4.10 -2.05 10.17
C GLY A 88 4.54 -1.17 11.34
N ASP A 89 5.66 -0.49 11.18
CA ASP A 89 6.21 0.51 12.09
C ASP A 89 6.22 1.90 11.41
N PRO A 90 5.30 2.82 11.77
CA PRO A 90 5.23 4.14 11.15
C PRO A 90 6.42 5.05 11.48
N GLN A 91 7.29 4.67 12.42
CA GLN A 91 8.50 5.46 12.72
C GLN A 91 9.67 5.11 11.80
N HIS A 92 9.62 3.94 11.16
CA HIS A 92 10.74 3.40 10.38
C HIS A 92 10.34 2.90 8.98
N PRO A 93 9.73 3.74 8.11
CA PRO A 93 9.53 3.38 6.70
C PRO A 93 10.85 2.93 6.06
N ILE A 94 10.82 1.81 5.33
CA ILE A 94 11.99 1.09 4.82
C ILE A 94 12.78 1.97 3.86
N SER A 95 12.12 2.63 2.92
CA SER A 95 12.74 3.50 1.93
C SER A 95 13.43 4.72 2.53
N THR A 96 12.90 5.21 3.67
CA THR A 96 13.39 6.40 4.38
C THR A 96 14.57 6.08 5.29
N CYS A 97 14.76 4.81 5.67
CA CYS A 97 15.94 4.37 6.39
C CYS A 97 17.22 4.49 5.54
N THR A 98 18.32 4.83 6.22
CA THR A 98 19.66 4.81 5.61
C THR A 98 19.94 3.43 5.02
N VAL A 99 20.65 3.37 3.88
CA VAL A 99 20.92 2.12 3.13
C VAL A 99 21.36 0.96 4.03
N SER A 100 22.29 1.18 4.97
CA SER A 100 22.80 0.15 5.87
C SER A 100 21.79 -0.38 6.90
N LYS A 101 20.70 0.36 7.15
CA LYS A 101 19.65 0.02 8.13
C LYS A 101 18.36 -0.49 7.49
N ARG A 102 18.24 -0.50 6.16
CA ARG A 102 16.97 -0.86 5.52
C ARG A 102 16.48 -2.26 5.88
N LYS A 103 17.37 -3.26 5.97
CA LYS A 103 17.02 -4.61 6.45
C LYS A 103 16.52 -4.61 7.91
N GLU A 104 17.09 -3.77 8.77
CA GLU A 104 16.60 -3.59 10.15
C GLU A 104 15.19 -2.99 10.14
N CYS A 105 14.96 -1.94 9.34
CA CYS A 105 13.65 -1.32 9.20
C CYS A 105 12.60 -2.29 8.63
N PHE A 106 12.94 -3.08 7.61
CA PHE A 106 12.04 -4.14 7.12
C PHE A 106 11.69 -5.14 8.23
N ASN A 107 12.67 -5.56 9.05
CA ASN A 107 12.39 -6.43 10.18
C ASN A 107 11.44 -5.77 11.18
N LEU A 108 11.56 -4.47 11.46
CA LEU A 108 10.60 -3.75 12.30
C LEU A 108 9.19 -3.80 11.70
N GLN A 109 9.05 -3.62 10.38
CA GLN A 109 7.76 -3.77 9.69
C GLN A 109 7.19 -5.19 9.85
N PHE A 110 7.96 -6.21 9.45
CA PHE A 110 7.52 -7.61 9.48
C PHE A 110 7.17 -8.09 10.88
N TYR A 111 7.99 -7.76 11.89
CA TYR A 111 7.74 -8.16 13.28
C TYR A 111 6.65 -7.35 13.98
N ALA A 112 6.12 -6.29 13.36
CA ALA A 112 4.86 -5.70 13.81
C ALA A 112 3.70 -6.72 13.67
N LEU A 113 3.71 -7.54 12.62
CA LEU A 113 2.77 -8.66 12.41
C LEU A 113 3.23 -9.93 13.14
N ALA A 114 4.50 -10.30 12.96
CA ALA A 114 5.04 -11.59 13.33
C ALA A 114 5.57 -11.68 14.78
N GLY A 115 5.64 -10.55 15.49
CA GLY A 115 6.13 -10.46 16.85
C GLY A 115 5.07 -10.72 17.92
N ASP A 116 5.52 -10.93 19.16
CA ASP A 116 4.65 -11.17 20.32
C ASP A 116 4.36 -9.90 21.14
N LYS A 117 5.08 -8.81 20.87
CA LYS A 117 4.98 -7.58 21.66
C LYS A 117 3.80 -6.75 21.19
N ASP A 118 2.94 -6.41 22.14
CA ASP A 118 1.96 -5.35 21.95
C ASP A 118 2.67 -4.00 22.10
N ASN A 119 3.05 -3.41 20.96
CA ASN A 119 3.69 -2.09 20.95
C ASN A 119 2.74 -0.96 21.40
N SER A 120 1.43 -1.25 21.52
CA SER A 120 0.37 -0.27 21.79
C SER A 120 -0.38 -0.47 23.11
N ASN A 121 -0.08 -1.54 23.86
CA ASN A 121 -0.84 -2.03 25.02
C ASN A 121 -2.36 -2.23 24.79
N CYS A 122 -2.79 -2.31 23.52
CA CYS A 122 -4.19 -2.49 23.15
C CYS A 122 -4.50 -3.94 22.76
N GLN A 123 -3.70 -4.53 21.86
CA GLN A 123 -3.90 -5.91 21.43
C GLN A 123 -2.58 -6.54 20.96
N LYS A 124 -2.37 -7.80 21.32
CA LYS A 124 -1.26 -8.59 20.76
C LYS A 124 -1.42 -8.73 19.24
N PRO A 125 -0.34 -8.63 18.44
CA PRO A 125 -0.40 -8.72 16.98
C PRO A 125 -1.20 -9.92 16.46
N ARG A 126 -1.04 -11.10 17.08
CA ARG A 126 -1.80 -12.30 16.77
C ARG A 126 -3.32 -12.09 16.80
N ILE A 127 -3.86 -11.61 17.91
CA ILE A 127 -5.31 -11.47 18.06
C ILE A 127 -5.82 -10.32 17.16
N GLN A 128 -4.99 -9.29 16.94
CA GLN A 128 -5.32 -8.21 16.02
C GLN A 128 -5.43 -8.71 14.57
N ALA A 129 -4.49 -9.53 14.12
CA ALA A 129 -4.51 -10.15 12.80
C ALA A 129 -5.74 -11.06 12.63
N GLU A 130 -6.03 -11.92 13.62
CA GLU A 130 -7.23 -12.78 13.62
C GLU A 130 -8.53 -11.95 13.47
N ASN A 131 -8.64 -10.82 14.17
CA ASN A 131 -9.79 -9.91 14.06
C ASN A 131 -9.88 -9.20 12.70
N LEU A 132 -8.74 -8.76 12.17
CA LEU A 132 -8.66 -8.08 10.87
C LEU A 132 -9.03 -9.04 9.73
N ILE A 133 -8.52 -10.27 9.75
CA ILE A 133 -8.86 -11.32 8.78
C ILE A 133 -10.35 -11.61 8.81
N LYS A 134 -10.93 -11.82 10.01
CA LYS A 134 -12.37 -12.04 10.14
C LYS A 134 -13.19 -10.87 9.59
N HIS A 135 -12.73 -9.63 9.79
CA HIS A 135 -13.39 -8.46 9.22
C HIS A 135 -13.25 -8.41 7.69
N HIS A 136 -12.07 -8.74 7.17
CA HIS A 136 -11.83 -8.81 5.74
C HIS A 136 -12.71 -9.86 5.05
N GLU A 137 -12.83 -11.07 5.61
CA GLU A 137 -13.72 -12.12 5.10
C GLU A 137 -15.18 -11.65 4.97
N GLN A 138 -15.66 -10.85 5.94
CA GLN A 138 -16.99 -10.24 5.88
C GLN A 138 -17.11 -9.23 4.74
N ILE A 139 -16.08 -8.41 4.51
CA ILE A 139 -16.03 -7.47 3.40
C ILE A 139 -16.03 -8.22 2.07
N VAL A 140 -15.21 -9.28 1.95
CA VAL A 140 -15.13 -10.10 0.73
C VAL A 140 -16.47 -10.76 0.42
N GLN A 141 -17.15 -11.33 1.42
CA GLN A 141 -18.49 -11.90 1.21
C GLN A 141 -19.47 -10.84 0.69
N LEU A 142 -19.46 -9.65 1.29
CA LEU A 142 -20.33 -8.55 0.87
C LEU A 142 -19.97 -8.06 -0.54
N LEU A 143 -18.69 -7.99 -0.89
CA LEU A 143 -18.21 -7.62 -2.22
C LEU A 143 -18.62 -8.67 -3.27
N MET A 144 -18.55 -9.97 -2.95
CA MET A 144 -19.02 -11.02 -3.87
C MET A 144 -20.54 -10.94 -4.09
N ASP A 145 -21.31 -10.69 -3.04
CA ASP A 145 -22.75 -10.45 -3.16
C ASP A 145 -23.04 -9.19 -3.99
N TRP A 146 -22.23 -8.15 -3.86
CA TRP A 146 -22.30 -6.92 -4.65
C TRP A 146 -22.03 -7.17 -6.14
N ARG A 147 -20.95 -7.90 -6.45
CA ARG A 147 -20.60 -8.32 -7.82
C ARG A 147 -21.67 -9.18 -8.46
N SER A 148 -22.31 -10.07 -7.69
CA SER A 148 -23.40 -10.93 -8.19
C SER A 148 -24.62 -10.14 -8.70
N GLN A 149 -24.77 -8.88 -8.26
CA GLN A 149 -25.80 -7.95 -8.73
C GLN A 149 -25.38 -7.15 -9.97
N GLY A 150 -24.21 -7.45 -10.56
CA GLY A 150 -23.65 -6.74 -11.72
C GLY A 150 -23.07 -5.36 -11.39
N LYS A 151 -22.79 -5.07 -10.11
CA LYS A 151 -22.20 -3.81 -9.67
C LYS A 151 -20.68 -3.93 -9.54
N SER A 152 -19.99 -2.82 -9.76
CA SER A 152 -18.52 -2.77 -9.74
C SER A 152 -17.93 -2.65 -8.34
N ASP A 153 -16.69 -3.07 -8.16
CA ASP A 153 -15.91 -2.89 -6.92
C ASP A 153 -15.77 -1.40 -6.57
N SER A 154 -15.47 -0.55 -7.55
CA SER A 154 -15.41 0.92 -7.34
C SER A 154 -16.68 1.47 -6.67
N GLU A 155 -17.87 1.05 -7.13
CA GLU A 155 -19.13 1.45 -6.51
C GLU A 155 -19.29 0.91 -5.09
N PHE A 156 -18.79 -0.30 -4.82
CA PHE A 156 -18.76 -0.88 -3.48
C PHE A 156 -17.94 -0.03 -2.52
N TYR A 157 -16.68 0.28 -2.87
CA TYR A 157 -15.79 1.05 -2.01
C TYR A 157 -16.23 2.51 -1.88
N LYS A 158 -16.90 3.08 -2.89
CA LYS A 158 -17.53 4.40 -2.79
C LYS A 158 -18.63 4.45 -1.71
N GLU A 159 -19.39 3.37 -1.56
CA GLU A 159 -20.49 3.23 -0.60
C GLU A 159 -19.99 2.83 0.80
N TYR A 160 -19.14 1.79 0.88
CA TYR A 160 -18.75 1.16 2.15
C TYR A 160 -17.40 1.63 2.68
N GLY A 161 -16.56 2.28 1.86
CA GLY A 161 -15.17 2.62 2.19
C GLY A 161 -15.00 3.39 3.49
N SER A 162 -15.83 4.39 3.76
CA SER A 162 -15.77 5.15 5.02
C SER A 162 -16.05 4.28 6.25
N THR A 163 -17.03 3.37 6.15
CA THR A 163 -17.35 2.43 7.24
C THR A 163 -16.24 1.42 7.46
N ILE A 164 -15.64 0.93 6.37
CA ILE A 164 -14.47 0.03 6.41
C ILE A 164 -13.30 0.73 7.10
N ASN A 165 -12.93 1.94 6.69
CA ASN A 165 -11.79 2.68 7.25
C ASN A 165 -11.98 3.03 8.73
N LYS A 166 -13.19 3.40 9.15
CA LYS A 166 -13.54 3.54 10.57
C LYS A 166 -13.29 2.25 11.33
N LYS A 167 -13.75 1.11 10.80
CA LYS A 167 -13.59 -0.18 11.47
C LYS A 167 -12.13 -0.63 11.52
N LEU A 168 -11.36 -0.43 10.47
CA LEU A 168 -9.92 -0.72 10.43
C LEU A 168 -9.14 0.11 11.44
N ASN A 169 -9.45 1.41 11.55
CA ASN A 169 -8.83 2.25 12.57
C ASN A 169 -9.12 1.72 13.98
N ARG A 170 -10.36 1.31 14.28
CA ARG A 170 -10.71 0.67 15.56
C ARG A 170 -9.95 -0.62 15.82
N LEU A 171 -9.89 -1.50 14.83
CA LEU A 171 -9.21 -2.80 14.94
C LEU A 171 -7.69 -2.64 15.09
N THR A 172 -7.15 -1.54 14.59
CA THR A 172 -5.74 -1.16 14.75
C THR A 172 -5.51 -0.19 15.92
N CYS A 173 -6.36 -0.28 16.95
CA CYS A 173 -6.19 0.41 18.23
C CYS A 173 -6.36 1.95 18.18
N GLY A 174 -7.13 2.43 17.23
CA GLY A 174 -7.60 3.80 17.13
C GLY A 174 -9.05 4.01 17.57
N GLY A 175 -9.50 5.24 17.43
CA GLY A 175 -10.83 5.71 17.78
C GLY A 175 -11.07 5.84 19.29
N SER A 176 -12.15 6.54 19.63
CA SER A 176 -12.60 6.87 20.98
C SER A 176 -14.11 6.72 21.10
N PHE A 177 -14.73 7.03 22.23
CA PHE A 177 -16.18 6.95 22.38
C PHE A 177 -16.96 7.96 21.50
N ILE A 178 -16.31 9.01 20.99
CA ILE A 178 -16.93 10.09 20.18
C ILE A 178 -16.46 10.12 18.72
N SER A 179 -15.42 9.37 18.36
CA SER A 179 -14.90 9.33 16.98
C SER A 179 -14.33 7.97 16.66
N ASP A 180 -14.68 7.40 15.51
CA ASP A 180 -14.07 6.15 15.04
C ASP A 180 -12.67 6.38 14.43
N TYR A 181 -12.34 7.61 14.04
CA TYR A 181 -11.03 7.95 13.49
C TYR A 181 -10.05 8.40 14.57
N ILE A 182 -10.48 9.15 15.58
CA ILE A 182 -9.58 9.81 16.54
C ILE A 182 -9.63 9.12 17.93
N PRO A 183 -8.48 8.77 18.53
CA PRO A 183 -7.10 8.90 18.01
C PRO A 183 -6.78 7.94 16.86
N PHE A 184 -5.76 8.25 16.06
CA PHE A 184 -5.30 7.35 14.99
C PHE A 184 -4.72 6.05 15.54
N GLY A 185 -5.27 4.94 15.07
CA GLY A 185 -4.71 3.60 15.20
C GLY A 185 -3.54 3.39 14.23
N ASN A 186 -2.96 2.20 14.26
CA ASN A 186 -1.79 1.88 13.45
C ASN A 186 -2.07 2.03 11.95
N TYR A 187 -3.26 1.63 11.48
CA TYR A 187 -3.69 1.78 10.08
C TYR A 187 -3.52 3.23 9.58
N LEU A 188 -4.06 4.21 10.32
CA LEU A 188 -3.98 5.61 9.91
C LEU A 188 -2.57 6.17 10.10
N LYS A 189 -1.85 5.78 11.15
CA LYS A 189 -0.45 6.20 11.35
C LYS A 189 0.47 5.68 10.25
N LEU A 190 0.27 4.47 9.77
CA LEU A 190 1.02 3.91 8.63
C LEU A 190 0.72 4.72 7.37
N SER A 191 -0.55 5.03 7.11
CA SER A 191 -0.93 5.84 5.96
C SER A 191 -0.32 7.25 5.96
N GLU A 192 -0.03 7.84 7.13
CA GLU A 192 0.66 9.14 7.21
C GLU A 192 2.10 9.10 6.67
N VAL A 193 2.73 7.93 6.63
CA VAL A 193 4.14 7.74 6.25
C VAL A 193 4.35 6.64 5.20
N ASN A 194 3.31 6.32 4.43
CA ASN A 194 3.23 5.23 3.45
C ASN A 194 4.06 5.43 2.17
N PHE A 195 5.25 6.04 2.26
CA PHE A 195 6.14 6.23 1.11
C PHE A 195 6.49 4.90 0.44
N ASP A 196 6.63 3.83 1.22
CA ASP A 196 6.97 2.49 0.76
C ASP A 196 5.92 1.87 -0.19
N HIS A 197 4.76 2.48 -0.39
CA HIS A 197 3.75 2.01 -1.35
C HIS A 197 3.90 2.64 -2.73
N TYR A 198 4.65 3.74 -2.86
CA TYR A 198 4.72 4.52 -4.10
C TYR A 198 6.05 4.29 -4.81
N GLN A 199 6.02 4.18 -6.14
CA GLN A 199 7.27 4.13 -6.90
C GLN A 199 8.02 5.48 -6.82
N PRO A 200 9.36 5.46 -6.76
CA PRO A 200 10.24 4.28 -6.80
C PRO A 200 10.50 3.62 -5.42
N ASP A 201 9.97 4.18 -4.32
CA ASP A 201 10.23 3.71 -2.96
C ASP A 201 9.68 2.31 -2.67
N SER A 202 8.58 1.93 -3.31
CA SER A 202 8.00 0.58 -3.22
C SER A 202 8.94 -0.50 -3.71
N LEU A 203 9.75 -0.22 -4.73
CA LEU A 203 10.78 -1.14 -5.20
C LEU A 203 11.90 -1.29 -4.18
N ILE A 204 12.29 -0.21 -3.50
CA ILE A 204 13.25 -0.28 -2.40
C ILE A 204 12.69 -1.15 -1.26
N ALA A 205 11.44 -0.94 -0.87
CA ALA A 205 10.81 -1.71 0.19
C ALA A 205 10.69 -3.20 -0.17
N TYR A 206 10.25 -3.50 -1.39
CA TYR A 206 10.18 -4.86 -1.93
C TYR A 206 11.56 -5.52 -1.95
N GLU A 207 12.56 -4.93 -2.61
CA GLU A 207 13.87 -5.55 -2.80
C GLU A 207 14.55 -5.85 -1.46
N ILE A 208 14.45 -4.94 -0.49
CA ILE A 208 15.01 -5.14 0.84
C ILE A 208 14.29 -6.28 1.57
N GLY A 209 12.96 -6.32 1.50
CA GLY A 209 12.18 -7.40 2.10
C GLY A 209 12.46 -8.75 1.46
N HIS A 210 12.55 -8.80 0.13
CA HIS A 210 12.90 -9.98 -0.64
C HIS A 210 14.32 -10.49 -0.30
N GLN A 211 15.30 -9.58 -0.16
CA GLN A 211 16.65 -9.94 0.31
C GLN A 211 16.63 -10.56 1.71
N VAL A 212 15.84 -10.03 2.64
CA VAL A 212 15.71 -10.62 3.99
C VAL A 212 15.08 -12.01 3.92
N ALA A 213 14.07 -12.21 3.07
CA ALA A 213 13.47 -13.51 2.84
C ALA A 213 14.48 -14.52 2.26
N LEU A 214 15.28 -14.11 1.28
CA LEU A 214 16.35 -14.92 0.68
C LEU A 214 17.44 -15.29 1.71
N ASP A 215 17.85 -14.35 2.55
CA ASP A 215 18.79 -14.61 3.66
C ASP A 215 18.24 -15.72 4.58
N THR A 216 16.94 -15.65 4.92
CA THR A 216 16.26 -16.67 5.72
C THR A 216 16.16 -18.03 5.00
N ALA A 217 15.88 -18.03 3.69
CA ALA A 217 15.85 -19.25 2.88
C ALA A 217 17.21 -19.97 2.87
N ILE A 218 18.30 -19.21 2.75
CA ILE A 218 19.67 -19.73 2.81
C ILE A 218 19.99 -20.29 4.21
N LEU A 219 19.50 -19.68 5.28
CA LEU A 219 19.58 -20.29 6.62
C LEU A 219 18.82 -21.63 6.67
N GLY A 220 17.68 -21.73 5.99
CA GLY A 220 16.94 -22.97 5.82
C GLY A 220 17.78 -24.06 5.14
N TYR A 221 18.41 -23.74 4.01
CA TYR A 221 19.38 -24.62 3.33
C TYR A 221 20.47 -25.12 4.28
N GLN A 222 21.07 -24.23 5.07
CA GLN A 222 22.14 -24.58 6.01
C GLN A 222 21.67 -25.57 7.09
N GLN A 223 20.40 -25.51 7.52
CA GLN A 223 19.83 -26.47 8.45
C GLN A 223 19.50 -27.80 7.76
N LYS A 224 19.02 -27.75 6.51
CA LYS A 224 18.74 -28.91 5.67
C LYS A 224 19.98 -29.78 5.49
N ILE A 225 21.13 -29.19 5.10
CA ILE A 225 22.39 -29.95 4.92
C ILE A 225 22.98 -30.50 6.23
N LYS A 226 22.58 -29.94 7.38
CA LYS A 226 22.92 -30.47 8.72
C LYS A 226 21.98 -31.59 9.17
N GLY A 227 20.99 -31.96 8.36
CA GLY A 227 19.97 -32.96 8.70
C GLY A 227 18.87 -32.45 9.63
N ASN A 228 18.82 -31.15 9.93
CA ASN A 228 17.78 -30.55 10.78
C ASN A 228 16.56 -30.14 9.95
N VAL A 229 15.88 -31.15 9.38
CA VAL A 229 14.78 -30.99 8.42
C VAL A 229 13.65 -30.13 9.00
N ILE A 230 13.22 -30.38 10.23
CA ILE A 230 12.14 -29.62 10.88
C ILE A 230 12.49 -28.13 10.93
N LYS A 231 13.73 -27.80 11.32
CA LYS A 231 14.14 -26.40 11.40
C LYS A 231 14.33 -25.78 10.01
N ALA A 232 14.76 -26.56 9.03
CA ALA A 232 14.86 -26.10 7.65
C ALA A 232 13.48 -25.71 7.10
N GLU A 233 12.46 -26.53 7.31
CA GLU A 233 11.09 -26.25 6.88
C GLU A 233 10.52 -25.01 7.58
N GLN A 234 10.71 -24.88 8.89
CA GLN A 234 10.32 -23.67 9.63
C GLN A 234 10.98 -22.39 9.09
N LEU A 235 12.20 -22.49 8.57
CA LEU A 235 12.90 -21.35 7.97
C LEU A 235 12.40 -21.07 6.54
N LEU A 236 12.04 -22.10 5.78
CA LEU A 236 11.40 -21.93 4.47
C LEU A 236 10.04 -21.23 4.61
N GLU A 237 9.22 -21.65 5.57
CA GLU A 237 7.95 -20.98 5.85
C GLU A 237 8.13 -19.52 6.29
N LEU A 238 9.10 -19.25 7.16
CA LEU A 238 9.42 -17.89 7.57
C LEU A 238 9.91 -17.04 6.39
N ALA A 239 10.72 -17.62 5.50
CA ALA A 239 11.18 -16.94 4.29
C ALA A 239 10.01 -16.59 3.36
N TYR A 240 9.07 -17.52 3.14
CA TYR A 240 7.85 -17.20 2.40
C TYR A 240 6.98 -16.15 3.09
N ALA A 241 6.87 -16.16 4.41
CA ALA A 241 6.11 -15.14 5.14
C ALA A 241 6.74 -13.74 5.00
N GLN A 242 8.07 -13.65 5.09
CA GLN A 242 8.81 -12.40 4.83
C GLN A 242 8.64 -11.97 3.37
N ASN A 243 8.69 -12.92 2.43
CA ASN A 243 8.48 -12.62 1.02
C ASN A 243 7.06 -12.14 0.72
N ALA A 244 6.04 -12.74 1.33
CA ALA A 244 4.66 -12.31 1.22
C ALA A 244 4.49 -10.87 1.73
N PHE A 245 5.14 -10.55 2.85
CA PHE A 245 5.14 -9.18 3.38
C PHE A 245 5.80 -8.20 2.41
N ALA A 246 6.93 -8.58 1.78
CA ALA A 246 7.58 -7.76 0.77
C ALA A 246 6.74 -7.64 -0.51
N ASN A 247 6.05 -8.70 -0.92
CA ASN A 247 5.22 -8.74 -2.12
C ASN A 247 4.03 -7.79 -2.07
N HIS A 248 3.63 -7.31 -0.90
CA HIS A 248 2.70 -6.19 -0.78
C HIS A 248 3.19 -4.97 -1.59
N PHE A 249 4.42 -4.51 -1.30
CA PHE A 249 5.05 -3.39 -2.01
C PHE A 249 5.36 -3.72 -3.48
N LEU A 250 5.62 -5.00 -3.80
CA LEU A 250 5.71 -5.44 -5.20
C LEU A 250 4.38 -5.24 -5.92
N SER A 251 3.27 -5.66 -5.32
CA SER A 251 1.94 -5.50 -5.93
C SER A 251 1.52 -4.03 -6.07
N ASP A 252 1.85 -3.18 -5.09
CA ASP A 252 1.63 -1.73 -5.20
C ASP A 252 2.37 -1.15 -6.41
N SER A 253 3.56 -1.66 -6.71
CA SER A 253 4.37 -1.23 -7.85
C SER A 253 3.71 -1.52 -9.21
N PHE A 254 2.61 -2.28 -9.26
CA PHE A 254 1.81 -2.46 -10.47
C PHE A 254 0.60 -1.53 -10.53
N ALA A 255 0.19 -0.90 -9.43
CA ALA A 255 -1.00 -0.06 -9.36
C ALA A 255 -0.73 1.36 -9.86
N SER A 256 -1.52 1.84 -10.81
CA SER A 256 -1.35 3.17 -11.43
C SER A 256 -1.25 4.33 -10.45
N GLY A 257 -2.07 4.32 -9.39
CA GLY A 257 -2.07 5.37 -8.37
C GLY A 257 -0.80 5.39 -7.53
N HIS A 258 -0.14 4.25 -7.39
CA HIS A 258 1.14 4.10 -6.71
C HIS A 258 2.34 4.40 -7.60
N ILE A 259 2.17 4.39 -8.93
CA ILE A 259 3.25 4.65 -9.87
C ILE A 259 3.52 6.15 -10.01
N ARG A 260 2.50 6.98 -10.30
CA ARG A 260 2.73 8.37 -10.73
C ARG A 260 2.59 9.41 -9.61
N THR A 261 1.93 9.05 -8.50
CA THR A 261 1.64 10.01 -7.42
C THR A 261 2.92 10.46 -6.72
N PRO A 262 3.25 11.77 -6.70
CA PRO A 262 4.50 12.28 -6.11
C PRO A 262 4.39 12.39 -4.59
N ARG A 263 4.24 11.24 -3.91
CA ARG A 263 3.90 11.15 -2.47
C ARG A 263 4.89 11.86 -1.56
N ARG A 264 6.20 11.76 -1.86
CA ARG A 264 7.26 12.44 -1.09
C ARG A 264 7.21 13.94 -1.26
N GLU A 265 7.01 14.44 -2.47
CA GLU A 265 6.99 15.87 -2.75
C GLU A 265 5.73 16.51 -2.19
N ILE A 266 4.58 15.80 -2.21
CA ILE A 266 3.38 16.21 -1.49
C ILE A 266 3.67 16.38 0.00
N GLU A 267 4.31 15.40 0.66
CA GLU A 267 4.66 15.52 2.08
C GLU A 267 5.61 16.69 2.37
N LYS A 268 6.64 16.86 1.52
CA LYS A 268 7.72 17.82 1.76
C LYS A 268 7.31 19.27 1.45
N GLN A 269 6.47 19.47 0.43
CA GLN A 269 6.21 20.80 -0.13
C GLN A 269 4.83 21.34 0.26
N VAL A 270 3.90 20.50 0.73
CA VAL A 270 2.58 20.94 1.20
C VAL A 270 2.55 21.04 2.72
N PHE A 271 2.32 22.25 3.22
CA PHE A 271 2.27 22.56 4.66
C PHE A 271 0.89 22.25 5.26
N LEU A 272 0.53 20.97 5.33
CA LEU A 272 -0.63 20.45 6.05
C LEU A 272 -0.19 19.31 6.98
N PRO A 273 -1.02 18.91 7.97
CA PRO A 273 -0.80 17.65 8.69
C PRO A 273 -0.63 16.46 7.74
N SER A 274 0.25 15.51 8.07
CA SER A 274 0.59 14.36 7.22
C SER A 274 -0.65 13.58 6.75
N ILE A 275 -1.65 13.40 7.62
CA ILE A 275 -2.92 12.76 7.21
C ILE A 275 -3.67 13.52 6.11
N LEU A 276 -3.60 14.86 6.08
CA LEU A 276 -4.22 15.65 5.01
C LEU A 276 -3.36 15.64 3.73
N ASN A 277 -2.04 15.57 3.86
CA ASN A 277 -1.13 15.34 2.74
C ASN A 277 -1.38 13.97 2.09
N LEU A 278 -1.65 12.93 2.88
CA LEU A 278 -2.13 11.65 2.37
C LEU A 278 -3.44 11.82 1.59
N LEU A 279 -4.44 12.52 2.14
CA LEU A 279 -5.70 12.74 1.42
C LEU A 279 -5.52 13.49 0.09
N LEU A 280 -4.53 14.38 0.01
CA LEU A 280 -4.16 15.04 -1.24
C LEU A 280 -3.57 14.05 -2.23
N ALA A 281 -2.60 13.23 -1.80
CA ALA A 281 -2.03 12.17 -2.64
C ALA A 281 -3.13 11.23 -3.17
N ASN A 282 -4.09 10.87 -2.31
CA ASN A 282 -5.23 10.03 -2.68
C ASN A 282 -6.07 10.60 -3.83
N LEU A 283 -6.16 11.92 -3.99
CA LEU A 283 -6.91 12.51 -5.12
C LEU A 283 -6.33 12.08 -6.47
N MET A 284 -5.00 12.13 -6.62
CA MET A 284 -4.32 11.72 -7.85
C MET A 284 -4.27 10.20 -7.97
N HIS A 285 -3.92 9.54 -6.87
CA HIS A 285 -3.89 8.09 -6.76
C HIS A 285 -5.20 7.44 -7.25
N ASP A 286 -6.34 7.92 -6.74
CA ASP A 286 -7.65 7.37 -7.07
C ASP A 286 -8.08 7.72 -8.50
N GLU A 287 -7.70 8.91 -9.01
CA GLU A 287 -7.93 9.28 -10.41
C GLU A 287 -7.15 8.38 -11.37
N ASP A 288 -5.87 8.15 -11.08
CA ASP A 288 -4.98 7.32 -11.89
C ASP A 288 -5.42 5.86 -11.86
N ASN A 289 -5.81 5.33 -10.70
CA ASN A 289 -6.40 3.99 -10.57
C ASN A 289 -7.70 3.81 -11.36
N ARG A 290 -8.54 4.84 -11.42
CA ARG A 290 -9.81 4.79 -12.15
C ARG A 290 -9.64 4.88 -13.67
N LEU A 291 -8.82 5.84 -14.12
CA LEU A 291 -8.61 6.16 -15.53
C LEU A 291 -7.58 5.23 -16.18
N GLY A 292 -6.64 4.74 -15.40
CA GLY A 292 -5.51 3.95 -15.82
C GLY A 292 -4.34 4.82 -16.29
N VAL A 293 -3.13 4.27 -16.15
CA VAL A 293 -1.86 4.89 -16.57
C VAL A 293 -1.18 3.94 -17.56
N ASN A 294 -0.72 4.47 -18.69
CA ASN A 294 -0.02 3.63 -19.66
C ASN A 294 1.39 3.36 -19.15
N VAL A 295 1.82 2.10 -19.24
CA VAL A 295 3.11 1.64 -18.72
C VAL A 295 3.78 0.68 -19.70
N VAL A 296 5.09 0.55 -19.54
CA VAL A 296 5.93 -0.41 -20.24
C VAL A 296 6.89 -1.04 -19.22
N ASN A 297 7.22 -2.31 -19.39
CA ASN A 297 8.25 -2.98 -18.57
C ASN A 297 9.56 -3.22 -19.35
N GLN A 298 10.57 -3.77 -18.67
CA GLN A 298 11.89 -4.00 -19.27
C GLN A 298 11.86 -5.02 -20.42
N GLU A 299 10.87 -5.91 -20.44
CA GLU A 299 10.65 -6.88 -21.54
C GLU A 299 9.93 -6.25 -22.75
N GLY A 300 9.57 -4.96 -22.68
CA GLY A 300 8.89 -4.24 -23.76
C GLY A 300 7.39 -4.51 -23.85
N THR A 301 6.79 -5.12 -22.83
CA THR A 301 5.33 -5.32 -22.76
C THR A 301 4.67 -4.01 -22.38
N PHE A 302 3.65 -3.60 -23.15
CA PHE A 302 2.85 -2.39 -22.92
C PHE A 302 1.44 -2.75 -22.44
N TRP A 303 0.94 -2.02 -21.44
CA TRP A 303 -0.46 -2.13 -20.99
C TRP A 303 -0.91 -0.85 -20.29
N THR A 304 -2.20 -0.76 -19.98
CA THR A 304 -2.74 0.27 -19.10
C THR A 304 -2.85 -0.31 -17.69
N ALA A 305 -2.08 0.22 -16.75
CA ALA A 305 -2.13 -0.14 -15.35
C ALA A 305 -3.37 0.47 -14.68
N TYR A 306 -4.03 -0.33 -13.85
CA TYR A 306 -5.11 0.02 -12.92
C TYR A 306 -4.69 -0.41 -11.51
N GLY A 307 -5.50 -0.16 -10.48
CA GLY A 307 -5.18 -0.55 -9.10
C GLY A 307 -6.33 -0.19 -8.16
N ASP A 308 -6.27 -0.59 -6.90
CA ASP A 308 -7.18 -0.18 -5.83
C ASP A 308 -8.65 -0.17 -6.25
N ASN A 309 -9.19 -1.38 -6.48
CA ASN A 309 -10.58 -1.67 -6.87
C ASN A 309 -10.85 -1.62 -8.38
N TYR A 310 -9.81 -1.47 -9.19
CA TYR A 310 -9.91 -1.44 -10.64
C TYR A 310 -9.14 -2.58 -11.32
N LEU A 311 -8.46 -3.48 -10.58
CA LEU A 311 -7.74 -4.61 -11.21
C LEU A 311 -8.66 -5.68 -11.80
N PHE A 312 -9.93 -5.72 -11.40
CA PHE A 312 -10.91 -6.68 -11.94
C PHE A 312 -11.72 -6.13 -13.13
N LYS A 313 -11.35 -4.95 -13.65
CA LYS A 313 -11.83 -4.47 -14.95
C LYS A 313 -11.41 -5.43 -16.07
N GLU A 314 -12.18 -5.47 -17.15
CA GLU A 314 -11.86 -6.31 -18.31
C GLU A 314 -10.51 -5.87 -18.92
N GLU A 315 -10.29 -4.56 -19.01
CA GLU A 315 -9.08 -3.95 -19.58
C GLU A 315 -7.80 -4.27 -18.80
N ALA A 316 -7.92 -4.67 -17.52
CA ALA A 316 -6.80 -5.00 -16.64
C ALA A 316 -6.31 -6.46 -16.77
N GLU A 317 -6.84 -7.26 -17.70
CA GLU A 317 -6.49 -8.68 -17.83
C GLU A 317 -4.97 -8.92 -17.99
N VAL A 318 -4.32 -8.18 -18.89
CA VAL A 318 -2.88 -8.28 -19.11
C VAL A 318 -2.09 -7.95 -17.84
N GLN A 319 -2.50 -6.90 -17.14
CA GLN A 319 -1.87 -6.52 -15.87
C GLN A 319 -1.97 -7.62 -14.82
N ARG A 320 -3.14 -8.26 -14.67
CA ARG A 320 -3.34 -9.35 -13.70
C ARG A 320 -2.40 -10.53 -13.97
N ILE A 321 -2.18 -10.87 -15.24
CA ILE A 321 -1.28 -11.95 -15.65
C ILE A 321 0.17 -11.59 -15.28
N ILE A 322 0.61 -10.39 -15.62
CA ILE A 322 1.99 -9.93 -15.36
C ILE A 322 2.26 -9.81 -13.86
N LEU A 323 1.33 -9.23 -13.10
CA LEU A 323 1.41 -9.11 -11.64
C LEU A 323 1.55 -10.49 -10.98
N LEU A 324 0.67 -11.44 -11.34
CA LEU A 324 0.71 -12.79 -10.80
C LEU A 324 2.03 -13.49 -11.15
N GLN A 325 2.52 -13.30 -12.37
CA GLN A 325 3.82 -13.84 -12.80
C GLN A 325 4.98 -13.25 -11.99
N ALA A 326 5.00 -11.94 -11.76
CA ALA A 326 6.03 -11.29 -10.95
C ALA A 326 6.03 -11.80 -9.51
N MET A 327 4.86 -11.89 -8.88
CA MET A 327 4.73 -12.44 -7.53
C MET A 327 5.14 -13.92 -7.45
N GLN A 328 4.85 -14.72 -8.49
CA GLN A 328 5.27 -16.13 -8.56
C GLN A 328 6.78 -16.25 -8.73
N HIS A 329 7.40 -15.44 -9.60
CA HIS A 329 8.86 -15.40 -9.76
C HIS A 329 9.56 -15.07 -8.44
N SER A 330 9.01 -14.11 -7.68
CA SER A 330 9.49 -13.76 -6.34
C SER A 330 9.43 -14.97 -5.38
N ALA A 331 8.31 -15.70 -5.33
CA ALA A 331 8.19 -16.87 -4.46
C ALA A 331 9.09 -18.05 -4.93
N ASP A 332 9.22 -18.27 -6.23
CA ASP A 332 10.07 -19.32 -6.80
C ASP A 332 11.54 -19.10 -6.46
N SER A 333 12.02 -17.85 -6.42
CA SER A 333 13.40 -17.54 -6.05
C SER A 333 13.72 -17.89 -4.59
N ILE A 334 12.74 -17.76 -3.67
CA ILE A 334 12.86 -18.19 -2.27
C ILE A 334 13.12 -19.70 -2.21
N TYR A 335 12.32 -20.49 -2.92
CA TYR A 335 12.52 -21.95 -2.95
C TYR A 335 13.85 -22.33 -3.61
N ALA A 336 14.21 -21.67 -4.71
CA ALA A 336 15.49 -21.90 -5.38
C ALA A 336 16.70 -21.62 -4.47
N ALA A 337 16.65 -20.54 -3.68
CA ALA A 337 17.66 -20.21 -2.69
C ALA A 337 17.70 -21.22 -1.54
N PHE A 338 16.53 -21.68 -1.06
CA PHE A 338 16.43 -22.74 -0.05
C PHE A 338 16.99 -24.09 -0.53
N GLU A 339 16.79 -24.44 -1.80
CA GLU A 339 17.28 -25.71 -2.35
C GLU A 339 18.79 -25.69 -2.65
N SER A 340 19.29 -24.56 -3.17
CA SER A 340 20.66 -24.45 -3.65
C SER A 340 21.64 -23.84 -2.65
N GLY A 341 21.14 -23.09 -1.66
CA GLY A 341 21.97 -22.28 -0.76
C GLY A 341 22.59 -21.04 -1.42
N ASN A 342 22.21 -20.73 -2.66
CA ASN A 342 22.75 -19.61 -3.42
C ASN A 342 21.79 -18.43 -3.42
N PHE A 343 22.37 -17.22 -3.41
CA PHE A 343 21.63 -16.00 -3.63
C PHE A 343 21.41 -15.79 -5.15
N PRO A 344 20.21 -15.40 -5.61
CA PRO A 344 19.97 -15.14 -7.03
C PRO A 344 20.82 -13.97 -7.53
N GLU A 345 21.42 -14.11 -8.72
CA GLU A 345 22.22 -13.04 -9.34
C GLU A 345 21.37 -11.82 -9.70
N HIS A 346 20.12 -12.06 -10.08
CA HIS A 346 19.14 -11.04 -10.47
C HIS A 346 17.74 -11.41 -9.97
N PHE A 347 16.95 -10.38 -9.68
CA PHE A 347 15.54 -10.50 -9.34
C PHE A 347 14.71 -10.46 -10.62
N SER A 348 14.34 -11.63 -11.12
CA SER A 348 13.70 -11.79 -12.44
C SER A 348 12.36 -11.06 -12.58
N GLU A 349 11.63 -10.94 -11.48
CA GLU A 349 10.37 -10.24 -11.34
C GLU A 349 10.49 -8.74 -11.58
N LEU A 350 11.65 -8.12 -11.31
CA LEU A 350 11.85 -6.68 -11.53
C LEU A 350 11.75 -6.31 -13.01
N LYS A 351 12.02 -7.24 -13.92
CA LYS A 351 11.86 -7.02 -15.37
C LYS A 351 10.41 -6.87 -15.81
N LEU A 352 9.47 -7.35 -14.99
CA LEU A 352 8.04 -7.35 -15.29
C LEU A 352 7.33 -6.09 -14.80
N ILE A 353 7.94 -5.36 -13.88
CA ILE A 353 7.38 -4.16 -13.23
C ILE A 353 7.33 -2.99 -14.23
N PRO A 354 6.30 -2.12 -14.16
CA PRO A 354 6.30 -0.82 -14.83
C PRO A 354 7.60 -0.03 -14.63
N LEU A 355 8.18 0.46 -15.73
CA LEU A 355 9.33 1.37 -15.71
C LEU A 355 8.86 2.79 -15.36
N TYR A 356 8.98 3.16 -14.09
CA TYR A 356 8.62 4.48 -13.55
C TYR A 356 9.09 5.65 -14.44
N GLU A 357 10.36 5.62 -14.88
CA GLU A 357 11.00 6.70 -15.64
C GLU A 357 10.42 6.88 -17.06
N GLU A 358 9.76 5.85 -17.59
CA GLU A 358 9.16 5.88 -18.93
C GLU A 358 7.70 6.38 -18.91
N VAL A 359 7.06 6.42 -17.73
CA VAL A 359 5.63 6.72 -17.61
C VAL A 359 5.28 8.10 -18.15
N GLU A 360 6.07 9.14 -17.83
CA GLU A 360 5.78 10.50 -18.28
C GLU A 360 5.84 10.68 -19.81
N GLN A 361 6.52 9.78 -20.53
CA GLN A 361 6.73 9.88 -21.97
C GLN A 361 5.57 9.28 -22.78
N LEU A 362 4.66 8.55 -22.13
CA LEU A 362 3.57 7.84 -22.78
C LEU A 362 2.34 8.74 -22.96
N ASN A 363 1.58 8.50 -24.03
CA ASN A 363 0.34 9.23 -24.31
C ASN A 363 -0.75 8.83 -23.31
N GLN A 364 -1.18 9.74 -22.44
CA GLN A 364 -2.12 9.45 -21.35
C GLN A 364 -2.74 10.74 -20.76
N THR A 365 -3.54 10.58 -19.71
CA THR A 365 -4.09 11.71 -18.93
C THR A 365 -2.99 12.53 -18.29
N SER A 366 -3.23 13.82 -18.10
CA SER A 366 -2.34 14.70 -17.36
C SER A 366 -2.35 14.37 -15.86
N PRO A 367 -1.20 14.24 -15.17
CA PRO A 367 -1.19 14.03 -13.72
C PRO A 367 -1.80 15.22 -12.96
N LEU A 368 -2.60 14.94 -11.92
CA LEU A 368 -3.17 15.98 -11.06
C LEU A 368 -2.07 16.77 -10.31
N PHE A 369 -1.04 16.07 -9.85
CA PHE A 369 0.17 16.67 -9.29
C PHE A 369 1.40 16.24 -10.09
N LYS A 370 2.26 17.19 -10.43
CA LYS A 370 3.50 16.93 -11.17
C LYS A 370 4.66 17.61 -10.46
N VAL A 371 5.83 16.99 -10.47
CA VAL A 371 7.07 17.64 -10.05
C VAL A 371 7.80 18.12 -11.30
N ASP A 372 8.06 19.42 -11.39
CA ASP A 372 8.84 20.00 -12.48
C ASP A 372 9.97 20.84 -11.90
N HIS A 373 11.21 20.57 -12.30
CA HIS A 373 12.41 21.23 -11.77
C HIS A 373 12.47 21.27 -10.22
N GLY A 374 11.95 20.22 -9.57
CA GLY A 374 11.89 20.09 -8.11
C GLY A 374 10.72 20.82 -7.44
N ILE A 375 9.83 21.46 -8.19
CA ILE A 375 8.67 22.19 -7.69
C ILE A 375 7.41 21.32 -7.89
N LEU A 376 6.63 21.14 -6.82
CA LEU A 376 5.33 20.47 -6.88
C LEU A 376 4.27 21.40 -7.47
N LEU A 377 3.76 21.05 -8.63
CA LEU A 377 2.72 21.76 -9.35
C LEU A 377 1.40 20.98 -9.27
N LYS A 378 0.28 21.70 -9.28
CA LYS A 378 -1.07 21.13 -9.44
C LYS A 378 -1.63 21.48 -10.80
N ARG A 379 -2.34 20.55 -11.43
CA ARG A 379 -3.18 20.79 -12.62
C ARG A 379 -4.13 21.97 -12.37
N LYS A 380 -4.21 22.91 -13.31
CA LYS A 380 -5.02 24.14 -13.17
C LYS A 380 -6.50 23.81 -13.09
N ASP A 381 -7.01 23.02 -14.03
CA ASP A 381 -8.34 22.43 -13.93
C ASP A 381 -8.24 21.03 -13.31
N GLY A 382 -8.53 20.94 -12.02
CA GLY A 382 -8.46 19.67 -11.31
C GLY A 382 -9.52 18.66 -11.76
N HIS A 383 -10.59 19.07 -12.44
CA HIS A 383 -11.68 18.17 -12.87
C HIS A 383 -11.50 17.63 -14.30
N ASP A 384 -10.67 18.27 -15.12
CA ASP A 384 -10.37 17.82 -16.47
C ASP A 384 -9.05 17.05 -16.52
N PRO A 385 -9.07 15.70 -16.65
CA PRO A 385 -7.85 14.90 -16.74
C PRO A 385 -7.04 15.15 -18.02
N TYR A 386 -7.57 15.92 -18.98
CA TYR A 386 -6.88 16.31 -20.21
C TYR A 386 -6.39 17.76 -20.19
N ASN A 387 -6.42 18.43 -19.03
CA ASN A 387 -5.83 19.76 -18.86
C ASN A 387 -4.31 19.66 -18.62
N PHE A 388 -3.50 19.89 -19.65
CA PHE A 388 -2.03 19.87 -19.57
C PHE A 388 -1.43 21.21 -19.12
N GLU A 389 -2.13 21.95 -18.25
CA GLU A 389 -1.61 23.17 -17.65
C GLU A 389 -1.46 22.99 -16.14
N TRP A 390 -0.29 23.32 -15.61
CA TRP A 390 -0.01 23.25 -14.19
C TRP A 390 0.32 24.63 -13.62
N THR A 391 0.16 24.78 -12.30
CA THR A 391 0.45 26.00 -11.57
C THR A 391 1.14 25.67 -10.25
N GLU A 392 2.09 26.52 -9.85
CA GLU A 392 2.66 26.56 -8.49
C GLU A 392 1.73 27.30 -7.50
N ASN A 393 0.83 28.14 -8.03
CA ASN A 393 -0.10 28.94 -7.24
C ASN A 393 -1.37 28.13 -6.94
N TRP A 394 -1.30 27.30 -5.91
CA TRP A 394 -2.42 26.49 -5.43
C TRP A 394 -2.34 26.29 -3.91
N SER A 395 -3.45 25.85 -3.30
CA SER A 395 -3.52 25.51 -1.87
C SER A 395 -4.00 24.08 -1.69
N GLY A 396 -3.27 23.31 -0.88
CA GLY A 396 -3.64 21.93 -0.54
C GLY A 396 -5.01 21.85 0.13
N LEU A 397 -5.28 22.70 1.12
CA LEU A 397 -6.56 22.68 1.83
C LEU A 397 -7.73 23.03 0.90
N ILE A 398 -7.58 24.07 0.07
CA ILE A 398 -8.63 24.45 -0.90
C ILE A 398 -8.87 23.30 -1.88
N THR A 399 -7.80 22.67 -2.36
CA THR A 399 -7.86 21.50 -3.26
C THR A 399 -8.67 20.36 -2.61
N LEU A 400 -8.42 19.99 -1.35
CA LEU A 400 -9.20 18.98 -0.62
C LEU A 400 -10.68 19.34 -0.43
N LEU A 401 -10.98 20.64 -0.27
CA LEU A 401 -12.35 21.11 -0.05
C LEU A 401 -13.16 21.15 -1.34
N GLU A 402 -12.53 21.55 -2.45
CA GLU A 402 -13.18 21.77 -3.75
C GLU A 402 -13.27 20.48 -4.58
N LEU A 403 -12.20 19.70 -4.66
CA LEU A 403 -12.17 18.53 -5.54
C LEU A 403 -13.00 17.38 -4.98
N LYS A 404 -13.79 16.80 -5.88
CA LYS A 404 -14.47 15.51 -5.74
C LYS A 404 -14.28 14.80 -7.07
N LEU A 405 -13.52 13.71 -7.06
CA LEU A 405 -13.19 12.92 -8.24
C LEU A 405 -14.01 11.64 -8.30
#